data_AF-A0A3N2RKQ7-F1
#
_entry.id   AF-A0A3N2RKQ7-F1
#
_cell.length_a   1.000
_cell.length_b   1.000
_cell.length_c   1.000
_cell.angle_alpha   90.00
_cell.angle_beta   90.00
_cell.angle_gamma   90.00
#
_symmetry.space_group_name_H-M   'P 1'
#
loop_
_entity.id
_entity.type
_entity.pdbx_description
1 polymer ?
#
loop_
_entity_poly.entity_id
_entity_poly.type
_entity_poly.pdbx_seq_one_letter_code
_entity_poly.pdbx_strand_id
1 'polypeptide(L)'
;MKFTPVEAEGVAGLMRSSPLFSWLYGPLDVQGASNLIGAVELATAALIALWPWRPRLARWGLWAAVATYLLTNSFLLTLPGWQPGYGAPFVGGTGQFLLKDLLLLLGALALLRAGATAGRGGSVGAAPAP
;
A
#
# COMPACT_ATOMS: atom_id res chain seq x y z
N MET A 1 12.70 -12.21 -2.23
CA MET A 1 13.34 -11.54 -1.08
C MET A 1 12.35 -11.21 0.05
N LYS A 2 11.05 -11.00 -0.20
CA LYS A 2 10.08 -10.57 0.84
C LYS A 2 10.02 -11.44 2.11
N PHE A 3 10.39 -12.71 2.02
CA PHE A 3 10.36 -13.68 3.11
C PHE A 3 11.76 -14.09 3.59
N THR A 4 12.74 -13.19 3.49
CA THR A 4 14.10 -13.44 3.97
C THR A 4 14.39 -12.67 5.26
N PRO A 5 15.38 -13.10 6.06
CA PRO A 5 15.78 -12.37 7.27
C PRO A 5 16.21 -10.93 7.00
N VAL A 6 16.85 -10.69 5.85
CA VAL A 6 17.30 -9.34 5.44
C VAL A 6 16.11 -8.38 5.28
N GLU A 7 15.01 -8.83 4.67
CA GLU A 7 13.79 -8.01 4.58
C GLU A 7 13.18 -7.81 5.97
N ALA A 8 13.12 -8.88 6.77
CA ALA A 8 12.51 -8.82 8.09
C ALA A 8 13.22 -7.81 9.02
N GLU A 9 14.55 -7.80 9.01
CA GLU A 9 15.36 -6.81 9.73
C GLU A 9 15.21 -5.40 9.15
N GLY A 10 15.17 -5.28 7.81
CA GLY A 10 15.03 -4.00 7.13
C GLY A 10 13.73 -3.25 7.46
N VAL A 11 12.63 -3.98 7.68
CA VAL A 11 11.33 -3.37 8.03
C VAL A 11 11.11 -3.26 9.54
N ALA A 12 11.81 -4.07 10.35
CA ALA A 12 11.61 -4.13 11.80
C ALA A 12 11.82 -2.79 12.52
N GLY A 13 12.80 -1.99 12.11
CA GLY A 13 13.07 -0.69 12.72
C GLY A 13 11.89 0.29 12.59
N LEU A 14 11.27 0.33 11.40
CA LEU A 14 10.10 1.19 11.14
C LEU A 14 8.87 0.69 11.91
N MET A 15 8.66 -0.61 11.94
CA MET A 15 7.48 -1.18 12.58
C MET A 15 7.53 -1.11 14.11
N ARG A 16 8.69 -1.33 14.73
CA ARG A 16 8.84 -1.24 16.19
C ARG A 16 8.66 0.17 16.72
N SER A 17 9.06 1.18 15.95
CA SER A 17 8.91 2.60 16.32
C SER A 17 7.49 3.12 16.10
N SER A 18 6.62 2.33 15.45
CA SER A 18 5.24 2.70 15.16
C SER A 18 4.24 2.10 16.16
N PRO A 19 3.39 2.92 16.80
CA PRO A 19 2.28 2.42 17.60
C PRO A 19 1.35 1.48 16.79
N LEU A 20 1.23 1.70 15.49
CA LEU A 20 0.34 0.95 14.60
C LEU A 20 0.82 -0.47 14.29
N PHE A 21 2.11 -0.75 14.46
CA PHE A 21 2.70 -2.06 14.15
C PHE A 21 3.41 -2.71 15.34
N SER A 22 3.71 -1.95 16.40
CA SER A 22 4.39 -2.46 17.60
C SER A 22 3.70 -3.70 18.21
N TRP A 23 2.37 -3.79 18.12
CA TRP A 23 1.57 -4.92 18.62
C TRP A 23 1.83 -6.24 17.89
N LEU A 24 2.30 -6.23 16.64
CA LEU A 24 2.64 -7.44 15.89
C LEU A 24 3.76 -8.23 16.56
N TYR A 25 4.69 -7.53 17.21
CA TYR A 25 5.84 -8.15 17.90
C TYR A 25 5.52 -8.74 19.27
N GLY A 26 4.26 -8.66 19.72
CA GLY A 26 3.80 -9.38 20.89
C GLY A 26 3.66 -10.89 20.62
N PRO A 27 2.75 -11.28 19.71
CA PRO A 27 2.53 -12.69 19.37
C PRO A 27 3.48 -13.23 18.27
N LEU A 28 4.06 -12.37 17.44
CA LEU A 28 4.94 -12.78 16.34
C LEU A 28 6.37 -12.30 16.57
N ASP A 29 7.35 -13.08 16.10
CA ASP A 29 8.74 -12.64 16.01
C ASP A 29 8.94 -11.74 14.78
N VAL A 30 10.18 -11.28 14.58
CA VAL A 30 10.50 -10.36 13.47
C VAL A 30 10.21 -10.97 12.10
N GLN A 31 10.54 -12.24 11.93
CA GLN A 31 10.28 -12.95 10.70
C GLN A 31 8.79 -13.21 10.50
N GLY A 32 8.05 -13.59 11.55
CA GLY A 32 6.61 -13.80 11.51
C GLY A 32 5.84 -12.54 11.13
N ALA A 33 6.20 -11.39 11.70
CA ALA A 33 5.62 -10.10 11.33
C ALA A 33 5.91 -9.75 9.85
N SER A 34 7.14 -9.95 9.39
CA SER A 34 7.54 -9.75 7.99
C SER A 34 6.78 -10.67 7.03
N ASN A 35 6.65 -11.95 7.38
CA ASN A 35 5.91 -12.94 6.59
C ASN A 35 4.43 -12.57 6.47
N LEU A 36 3.81 -12.11 7.56
CA LEU A 36 2.41 -11.70 7.56
C LEU A 36 2.20 -10.50 6.63
N ILE A 37 3.05 -9.47 6.72
CA ILE A 37 2.99 -8.32 5.82
C ILE A 37 3.19 -8.76 4.37
N GLY A 38 4.21 -9.57 4.11
CA GLY A 38 4.50 -10.09 2.76
C GLY A 38 3.32 -10.87 2.17
N ALA A 39 2.64 -11.68 2.99
CA ALA A 39 1.43 -12.40 2.55
C ALA A 39 0.29 -11.44 2.21
N VAL A 40 0.04 -10.40 3.03
CA VAL A 40 -0.97 -9.38 2.77
C VAL A 40 -0.66 -8.60 1.50
N GLU A 41 0.60 -8.21 1.27
CA GLU A 41 1.04 -7.52 0.04
C GLU A 41 0.81 -8.39 -1.20
N LEU A 42 1.19 -9.67 -1.16
CA LEU A 42 0.98 -10.58 -2.29
C LEU A 42 -0.50 -10.86 -2.56
N ALA A 43 -1.32 -11.02 -1.52
CA ALA A 43 -2.77 -11.18 -1.67
C ALA A 43 -3.40 -9.92 -2.28
N THR A 44 -2.96 -8.74 -1.84
CA THR A 44 -3.39 -7.45 -2.38
C THR A 44 -3.03 -7.32 -3.87
N ALA A 45 -1.79 -7.64 -4.24
CA ALA A 45 -1.34 -7.63 -5.62
C ALA A 45 -2.11 -8.61 -6.49
N ALA A 46 -2.38 -9.83 -6.00
CA ALA A 46 -3.17 -10.83 -6.70
C ALA A 46 -4.61 -10.34 -6.95
N LEU A 47 -5.25 -9.73 -5.95
CA LEU A 47 -6.58 -9.13 -6.13
C LEU A 47 -6.57 -8.03 -7.19
N ILE A 48 -5.59 -7.12 -7.16
CA ILE A 48 -5.47 -6.05 -8.17
C ILE A 48 -5.26 -6.64 -9.57
N ALA A 49 -4.43 -7.68 -9.70
CA ALA A 49 -4.16 -8.34 -10.98
C ALA A 49 -5.42 -8.95 -11.61
N LEU A 50 -6.46 -9.26 -10.83
CA LEU A 50 -7.75 -9.73 -11.35
C LEU A 50 -8.56 -8.65 -12.08
N TRP A 51 -8.10 -7.40 -12.14
CA TRP A 51 -8.85 -6.28 -12.72
C TRP A 51 -9.44 -6.56 -14.12
N PRO A 52 -8.70 -7.14 -15.09
CA PRO A 52 -9.24 -7.38 -16.43
C PRO A 52 -10.43 -8.35 -16.46
N TRP A 53 -10.49 -9.31 -15.53
CA TRP A 53 -11.51 -10.36 -15.51
C TRP A 53 -12.62 -10.11 -14.49
N ARG A 54 -12.27 -9.56 -13.32
CA ARG A 54 -13.16 -9.42 -12.16
C ARG A 54 -12.95 -8.05 -11.50
N PRO A 55 -13.33 -6.94 -12.17
CA PRO A 55 -13.08 -5.59 -11.66
C PRO A 55 -13.73 -5.31 -10.30
N ARG A 56 -14.85 -5.99 -9.97
CA ARG A 56 -15.47 -5.90 -8.64
C ARG A 56 -14.58 -6.47 -7.53
N LEU A 57 -13.90 -7.59 -7.77
CA LEU A 57 -12.96 -8.18 -6.81
C LEU A 57 -11.67 -7.36 -6.73
N ALA A 58 -11.18 -6.88 -7.87
CA ALA A 58 -9.96 -6.08 -7.91
C ALA A 58 -10.07 -4.74 -7.17
N ARG A 59 -11.27 -4.16 -7.05
CA ARG A 59 -11.51 -3.00 -6.18
C ARG A 59 -11.19 -3.28 -4.71
N TRP A 60 -11.42 -4.49 -4.21
CA TRP A 60 -11.02 -4.85 -2.84
C TRP A 60 -9.50 -4.87 -2.70
N GLY A 61 -8.78 -5.34 -3.71
CA GLY A 61 -7.32 -5.23 -3.78
C GLY A 61 -6.85 -3.76 -3.76
N LEU A 62 -7.50 -2.88 -4.52
CA LEU A 62 -7.17 -1.45 -4.50
C LEU A 62 -7.46 -0.80 -3.13
N TRP A 63 -8.55 -1.16 -2.47
CA TRP A 63 -8.83 -0.68 -1.11
C TRP A 63 -7.81 -1.17 -0.08
N ALA A 64 -7.40 -2.44 -0.17
CA ALA A 64 -6.33 -2.98 0.66
C ALA A 64 -5.01 -2.25 0.41
N ALA A 65 -4.66 -1.98 -0.85
CA ALA A 65 -3.48 -1.19 -1.20
C ALA A 65 -3.53 0.24 -0.64
N VAL A 66 -4.68 0.92 -0.76
CA VAL A 66 -4.88 2.25 -0.15
C VAL A 66 -4.63 2.22 1.35
N ALA A 67 -5.19 1.23 2.06
CA ALA A 67 -4.98 1.09 3.49
C ALA A 67 -3.50 0.89 3.83
N THR A 68 -2.81 -0.01 3.12
CA THR A 68 -1.38 -0.27 3.33
C THR A 68 -0.52 0.97 3.09
N TYR A 69 -0.70 1.67 1.97
CA TYR A 69 0.12 2.84 1.66
C TYR A 69 -0.18 4.04 2.56
N LEU A 70 -1.43 4.22 3.01
CA LEU A 70 -1.76 5.23 4.03
C LEU A 70 -1.07 4.93 5.34
N LEU A 71 -1.09 3.65 5.75
CA LEU A 71 -0.45 3.20 6.97
C LEU A 71 1.06 3.46 6.92
N THR A 72 1.72 3.09 5.82
CA THR A 72 3.15 3.35 5.64
C THR A 72 3.47 4.85 5.57
N ASN A 73 2.70 5.64 4.82
CA ASN A 73 2.93 7.08 4.71
C ASN A 73 2.64 7.86 6.00
N SER A 74 1.93 7.29 6.96
CA SER A 74 1.79 7.90 8.29
C SER A 74 3.17 8.16 8.95
N PHE A 75 4.20 7.41 8.56
CA PHE A 75 5.57 7.62 9.01
C PHE A 75 6.19 8.95 8.58
N LEU A 76 5.67 9.61 7.54
CA LEU A 76 6.09 10.97 7.20
C LEU A 76 5.82 11.97 8.34
N LEU A 77 4.88 11.66 9.24
CA LEU A 77 4.56 12.51 10.39
C LEU A 77 5.55 12.34 11.55
N THR A 78 6.21 11.19 11.64
CA THR A 78 7.05 10.83 12.79
C THR A 78 8.52 10.64 12.46
N LEU A 79 8.87 10.43 11.18
CA LEU A 79 10.24 10.16 10.74
C LEU A 79 10.74 11.24 9.77
N PRO A 80 12.02 11.65 9.87
CA PRO A 80 12.62 12.57 8.91
C PRO A 80 12.76 11.92 7.53
N GLY A 81 12.18 12.55 6.50
CA GLY A 81 12.32 12.11 5.10
C GLY A 81 13.60 12.60 4.40
N TRP A 82 14.30 13.56 5.01
CA TRP A 82 15.51 14.15 4.45
C TRP A 82 16.76 13.34 4.79
N GLN A 83 17.78 13.45 3.95
CA GLN A 83 19.08 12.84 4.19
C GLN A 83 19.69 13.41 5.48
N PRO A 84 20.17 12.59 6.43
CA PRO A 84 20.79 13.10 7.65
C PRO A 84 21.92 14.09 7.35
N GLY A 85 21.88 15.26 8.01
CA GLY A 85 22.85 16.35 7.80
C GLY A 85 22.52 17.27 6.62
N TYR A 86 21.49 16.96 5.82
CA TYR A 86 21.00 17.79 4.72
C TYR A 86 19.51 18.12 4.91
N GLY A 87 19.09 19.28 4.41
CA GLY A 87 17.67 19.66 4.36
C GLY A 87 17.04 19.36 3.01
N ALA A 88 15.85 19.91 2.77
CA ALA A 88 15.27 19.93 1.43
C ALA A 88 16.26 20.56 0.42
N PRO A 89 16.38 20.01 -0.81
CA PRO A 89 15.58 18.95 -1.43
C PRO A 89 16.21 17.54 -1.36
N PHE A 90 17.18 17.27 -0.47
CA PHE A 90 17.92 16.00 -0.46
C PHE A 90 17.16 14.89 0.28
N VAL A 91 16.47 14.03 -0.48
CA VAL A 91 15.65 12.93 0.06
C VAL A 91 16.53 11.73 0.45
N GLY A 92 16.48 11.34 1.73
CA GLY A 92 17.18 10.17 2.23
C GLY A 92 16.47 8.85 1.92
N GLY A 93 17.07 7.71 2.27
CA GLY A 93 16.53 6.38 1.97
C GLY A 93 15.08 6.17 2.45
N THR A 94 14.78 6.57 3.70
CA THR A 94 13.41 6.52 4.26
C THR A 94 12.46 7.41 3.47
N GLY A 95 12.88 8.63 3.11
CA GLY A 95 12.06 9.52 2.29
C GLY A 95 11.77 8.94 0.90
N GLN A 96 12.73 8.30 0.26
CA GLN A 96 12.53 7.65 -1.05
C GLN A 96 11.52 6.50 -0.94
N PHE A 97 11.63 5.69 0.13
CA PHE A 97 10.69 4.61 0.41
C PHE A 97 9.25 5.11 0.62
N LEU A 98 9.07 6.23 1.34
CA LEU A 98 7.75 6.81 1.58
C LEU A 98 7.20 7.52 0.33
N LEU A 99 8.05 8.20 -0.45
CA LEU A 99 7.62 8.85 -1.69
C LEU A 99 7.10 7.85 -2.73
N LYS A 100 7.74 6.67 -2.89
CA LYS A 100 7.20 5.64 -3.79
C LYS A 100 5.82 5.17 -3.33
N ASP A 101 5.60 5.03 -2.02
CA ASP A 101 4.33 4.57 -1.47
C ASP A 101 3.24 5.63 -1.61
N LEU A 102 3.59 6.92 -1.49
CA LEU A 102 2.68 8.02 -1.82
C LEU A 102 2.22 8.01 -3.26
N LEU A 103 3.14 7.75 -4.20
CA LEU A 103 2.76 7.63 -5.61
C LEU A 103 1.81 6.44 -5.83
N LEU A 104 2.09 5.29 -5.22
CA LEU A 104 1.24 4.11 -5.34
C LEU A 104 -0.14 4.30 -4.69
N LEU A 105 -0.23 5.04 -3.58
CA LEU A 105 -1.49 5.47 -2.97
C LEU A 105 -2.33 6.29 -3.94
N LEU A 106 -1.73 7.32 -4.55
CA LEU A 106 -2.41 8.18 -5.53
C LEU A 106 -2.88 7.37 -6.74
N GLY A 107 -2.05 6.44 -7.23
CA GLY A 107 -2.41 5.52 -8.32
C GLY A 107 -3.61 4.63 -7.97
N ALA A 108 -3.62 4.04 -6.76
CA ALA A 108 -4.74 3.21 -6.31
C ALA A 108 -6.05 4.01 -6.21
N LEU A 109 -6.00 5.23 -5.66
CA LEU A 109 -7.16 6.13 -5.59
C LEU A 109 -7.66 6.54 -6.98
N ALA A 110 -6.74 6.84 -7.91
CA ALA A 110 -7.09 7.17 -9.29
C ALA A 110 -7.81 6.01 -9.99
N LEU A 111 -7.32 4.77 -9.81
CA LEU A 111 -7.95 3.57 -10.38
C LEU A 111 -9.33 3.29 -9.77
N LEU A 112 -9.50 3.48 -8.45
CA LEU A 112 -10.81 3.37 -7.80
C LEU A 112 -11.81 4.39 -8.36
N ARG A 113 -11.38 5.64 -8.54
CA ARG A 113 -12.20 6.70 -9.14
C ARG A 113 -12.59 6.37 -10.58
N ALA A 114 -11.64 5.95 -11.41
CA ALA A 114 -11.89 5.57 -12.80
C ALA A 114 -12.86 4.36 -12.89
N GLY A 115 -12.72 3.38 -12.01
CA GLY A 115 -13.65 2.26 -11.92
C GLY A 115 -15.06 2.68 -11.52
N ALA A 116 -15.23 3.72 -10.70
CA ALA A 116 -16.53 4.24 -10.28
C ALA A 116 -17.22 5.03 -11.40
N THR A 117 -16.49 5.79 -12.21
CA THR A 117 -17.04 6.54 -13.34
C THR A 117 -17.47 5.62 -14.48
N ALA A 118 -16.68 4.60 -14.80
CA ALA A 118 -17.03 3.59 -15.82
C ALA A 118 -18.35 2.86 -15.50
N GLY A 119 -18.63 2.61 -14.22
CA GLY A 119 -19.88 1.99 -13.78
C GLY A 119 -21.13 2.88 -13.93
N ARG A 120 -20.97 4.20 -14.01
CA ARG A 120 -22.08 5.16 -14.19
C ARG A 120 -22.43 5.44 -15.65
N GLY A 121 -21.48 5.25 -16.56
CA GLY A 121 -21.70 5.42 -18.01
C GLY A 121 -22.43 4.26 -18.68
N GLY A 122 -22.34 3.05 -18.12
CA GLY A 122 -22.98 1.85 -18.67
C GLY A 122 -24.49 1.71 -18.42
N SER A 123 -25.10 2.58 -17.60
CA SER A 123 -26.52 2.49 -17.24
C SER A 123 -27.45 3.40 -18.03
N VAL A 124 -26.94 4.18 -18.99
CA VAL A 124 -27.74 5.15 -19.79
C VAL A 124 -28.07 4.63 -21.20
N GLY A 125 -27.60 3.44 -21.58
CA GLY A 125 -27.70 2.92 -22.97
C GLY A 125 -28.90 2.02 -23.30
N ALA A 126 -29.79 1.70 -22.36
CA ALA A 126 -30.95 0.86 -22.64
C ALA A 126 -32.17 1.72 -23.06
N ALA A 127 -32.18 2.20 -24.30
CA ALA A 127 -33.41 2.69 -24.92
C ALA A 127 -34.38 1.51 -25.14
N PRO A 128 -35.68 1.66 -24.85
CA PRO A 128 -36.65 0.60 -25.12
C PRO A 128 -36.74 0.34 -26.63
N ALA A 129 -36.69 -0.94 -27.00
CA ALA A 129 -36.91 -1.41 -28.37
C ALA A 129 -38.33 -1.03 -28.85
N PRO A 130 -38.51 -0.78 -30.17
CA PRO A 130 -39.72 -0.21 -30.75
C PRO A 130 -40.97 -1.10 -30.64
#